data_AF-A0A1C6A9Z3-F1
#
_entry.id   AF-A0A1C6A9Z3-F1
#
_cell.length_a   1.000
_cell.length_b   1.000
_cell.length_c   1.000
_cell.angle_alpha   90.00
_cell.angle_beta   90.00
_cell.angle_gamma   90.00
#
_symmetry.space_group_name_H-M   'P 1'
#
loop_
_entity.id
_entity.type
_entity.pdbx_description
1 polymer ?
#
loop_
_entity_poly.entity_id
_entity_poly.type
_entity_poly.pdbx_seq_one_letter_code
_entity_poly.pdbx_strand_id
1 'polypeptide(L)'
;MDEEKDQQVGQAPQPDSQDLPPSPAKRGGKPMTKGQRQRRQRSVFQYIAILFAAAFLLLLYSFMMERRQYQSYLEQNQEQIDSLQQSASAVQRLDALYEENAKLTEQVADLEEQLADANDQLDVLPDVISHQEHVLSETCRALDHFWQIDEAYVRGRYSLCRELIQEMEATENGQTPLKDYLPKESTTDNGRFSPYDRYLEIYEALY
;
A
#
# COMPACT_ATOMS: atom_id res chain seq x y z
N MET A 1 -42.28 11.81 -63.53
CA MET A 1 -41.71 12.16 -62.21
C MET A 1 -40.61 13.18 -62.48
N ASP A 2 -40.92 14.44 -62.81
CA ASP A 2 -41.86 15.39 -62.16
C ASP A 2 -41.37 15.67 -60.72
N GLU A 3 -41.17 16.91 -60.26
CA GLU A 3 -41.38 18.23 -60.87
C GLU A 3 -40.50 19.29 -60.14
N GLU A 4 -40.43 20.51 -60.71
CA GLU A 4 -40.21 21.85 -60.09
C GLU A 4 -39.77 21.98 -58.59
N LYS A 5 -38.86 22.87 -58.16
CA LYS A 5 -38.31 24.16 -58.67
C LYS A 5 -37.03 24.52 -57.84
N ASP A 6 -36.22 25.57 -58.04
CA ASP A 6 -36.05 26.71 -58.97
C ASP A 6 -34.51 26.85 -59.21
N GLN A 7 -33.96 27.31 -60.34
CA GLN A 7 -33.97 28.65 -60.98
C GLN A 7 -33.18 29.70 -60.15
N GLN A 8 -31.87 30.01 -60.37
CA GLN A 8 -31.09 30.27 -61.61
C GLN A 8 -31.71 31.45 -62.40
N VAL A 9 -31.07 32.54 -62.86
CA VAL A 9 -29.72 32.93 -63.37
C VAL A 9 -29.59 34.47 -63.16
N GLY A 10 -28.49 35.08 -62.69
CA GLY A 10 -27.33 35.55 -63.47
C GLY A 10 -27.36 37.07 -63.81
N GLN A 11 -26.44 37.51 -64.68
CA GLN A 11 -26.27 38.86 -65.28
C GLN A 11 -25.61 40.01 -64.47
N ALA A 12 -24.52 40.55 -65.03
CA ALA A 12 -24.03 41.93 -64.85
C ALA A 12 -24.36 42.72 -66.14
N PRO A 13 -24.40 44.08 -66.18
CA PRO A 13 -23.19 44.92 -66.09
C PRO A 13 -23.38 46.32 -65.44
N GLN A 14 -22.33 47.17 -65.50
CA GLN A 14 -22.29 48.59 -65.10
C GLN A 14 -23.12 49.51 -66.03
N PRO A 15 -23.30 50.82 -65.73
CA PRO A 15 -22.36 51.83 -66.28
C PRO A 15 -22.15 53.16 -65.49
N ASP A 16 -21.15 53.93 -65.93
CA ASP A 16 -20.94 55.41 -65.92
C ASP A 16 -21.06 56.25 -64.61
N SER A 17 -20.24 57.28 -64.35
CA SER A 17 -19.40 58.15 -65.21
C SER A 17 -18.04 58.45 -64.51
N GLN A 18 -16.89 58.69 -65.15
CA GLN A 18 -16.51 59.82 -66.04
C GLN A 18 -16.85 61.23 -65.48
N ASP A 19 -16.03 62.29 -65.59
CA ASP A 19 -14.57 62.43 -65.77
C ASP A 19 -14.17 63.92 -65.54
N LEU A 20 -12.87 64.23 -65.56
CA LEU A 20 -12.22 65.56 -65.78
C LEU A 20 -12.25 66.71 -64.72
N PRO A 21 -11.11 67.42 -64.52
CA PRO A 21 -10.98 68.73 -63.84
C PRO A 21 -11.02 69.92 -64.84
N PRO A 22 -11.02 71.21 -64.39
CA PRO A 22 -9.79 72.01 -64.53
C PRO A 22 -9.59 73.25 -63.59
N SER A 23 -8.34 73.47 -63.14
CA SER A 23 -7.48 74.68 -63.30
C SER A 23 -8.04 76.13 -63.03
N PRO A 24 -7.28 77.26 -63.20
CA PRO A 24 -6.73 77.97 -62.04
C PRO A 24 -7.02 79.51 -61.99
N ALA A 25 -6.24 80.24 -61.17
CA ALA A 25 -6.18 81.71 -60.96
C ALA A 25 -7.15 82.28 -59.90
N LYS A 26 -6.85 83.38 -59.19
CA LYS A 26 -5.92 84.50 -59.45
C LYS A 26 -5.00 84.87 -58.26
N ARG A 27 -3.90 85.56 -58.59
CA ARG A 27 -2.94 86.16 -57.66
C ARG A 27 -3.58 87.27 -56.81
N GLY A 28 -3.16 87.39 -55.55
CA GLY A 28 -3.57 88.45 -54.62
C GLY A 28 -2.53 88.72 -53.54
N GLY A 29 -1.30 89.07 -53.92
CA GLY A 29 -0.23 89.37 -52.96
C GLY A 29 -0.16 90.86 -52.59
N LYS A 30 -0.31 91.17 -51.29
CA LYS A 30 0.32 92.30 -50.58
C LYS A 30 0.22 92.10 -49.05
N PRO A 31 1.14 92.69 -48.26
CA PRO A 31 1.61 92.05 -47.03
C PRO A 31 0.85 92.48 -45.77
N MET A 32 0.57 91.52 -44.87
CA MET A 32 0.05 91.79 -43.54
C MET A 32 1.02 91.32 -42.45
N THR A 33 1.80 92.31 -41.98
CA THR A 33 2.25 92.58 -40.61
C THR A 33 2.58 91.41 -39.65
N LYS A 34 3.77 91.47 -39.04
CA LYS A 34 4.36 90.48 -38.12
C LYS A 34 3.53 90.11 -36.86
N GLY A 35 2.40 90.77 -36.59
CA GLY A 35 1.57 90.55 -35.39
C GLY A 35 0.61 89.36 -35.42
N GLN A 36 0.16 88.87 -36.59
CA GLN A 36 -0.87 87.81 -36.61
C GLN A 36 -0.34 86.37 -36.48
N ARG A 37 0.95 86.12 -36.70
CA ARG A 37 1.53 84.75 -36.62
C ARG A 37 1.46 84.16 -35.21
N GLN A 38 1.57 84.98 -34.16
CA GLN A 38 1.54 84.52 -32.76
C GLN A 38 0.18 83.97 -32.30
N ARG A 39 -0.95 84.39 -32.89
CA ARG A 39 -2.28 83.84 -32.54
C ARG A 39 -2.54 82.45 -33.13
N ARG A 40 -2.14 82.18 -34.38
CA ARG A 40 -2.32 80.85 -35.02
C ARG A 40 -1.30 79.80 -34.57
N GLN A 41 -0.09 80.19 -34.17
CA GLN A 41 0.86 79.24 -33.58
C GLN A 41 0.35 78.70 -32.24
N ARG A 42 -0.21 79.55 -31.37
CA ARG A 42 -0.81 79.12 -30.09
C ARG A 42 -1.88 78.05 -30.26
N SER A 43 -2.76 78.14 -31.26
CA SER A 43 -3.79 77.11 -31.50
C SER A 43 -3.23 75.78 -32.01
N VAL A 44 -2.14 75.79 -32.81
CA VAL A 44 -1.48 74.55 -33.24
C VAL A 44 -0.72 73.90 -32.08
N PHE A 45 -0.03 74.69 -31.25
CA PHE A 45 0.58 74.19 -30.02
C PHE A 45 -0.47 73.68 -29.01
N GLN A 46 -1.67 74.28 -28.95
CA GLN A 46 -2.78 73.74 -28.16
C GLN A 46 -3.26 72.39 -28.70
N TYR A 47 -3.45 72.23 -30.01
CA TYR A 47 -3.80 70.93 -30.59
C TYR A 47 -2.73 69.85 -30.34
N ILE A 48 -1.44 70.20 -30.50
CA ILE A 48 -0.32 69.29 -30.21
C ILE A 48 -0.26 68.96 -28.70
N ALA A 49 -0.52 69.92 -27.82
CA ALA A 49 -0.57 69.69 -26.37
C ALA A 49 -1.76 68.80 -25.96
N ILE A 50 -2.92 68.94 -26.62
CA ILE A 50 -4.08 68.06 -26.42
C ILE A 50 -3.76 66.64 -26.92
N LEU A 51 -3.11 66.51 -28.08
CA LEU A 51 -2.66 65.21 -28.62
C LEU A 51 -1.63 64.54 -27.71
N PHE A 52 -0.66 65.30 -27.19
CA PHE A 52 0.33 64.81 -26.24
C PHE A 52 -0.31 64.41 -24.91
N ALA A 53 -1.24 65.22 -24.38
CA ALA A 53 -2.00 64.89 -23.17
C ALA A 53 -2.88 63.63 -23.38
N ALA A 54 -3.51 63.48 -24.55
CA ALA A 54 -4.29 62.28 -24.88
C ALA A 54 -3.40 61.03 -24.99
N ALA A 55 -2.23 61.13 -25.61
CA ALA A 55 -1.25 60.05 -25.64
C ALA A 55 -0.72 59.70 -24.24
N PHE A 56 -0.49 60.70 -23.38
CA PHE A 56 -0.09 60.51 -22.00
C PHE A 56 -1.19 59.86 -21.16
N LEU A 57 -2.46 60.22 -21.39
CA LEU A 57 -3.62 59.60 -20.76
C LEU A 57 -3.83 58.16 -21.23
N LEU A 58 -3.60 57.86 -22.51
CA LEU A 58 -3.63 56.48 -23.03
C LEU A 58 -2.51 55.63 -22.43
N LEU A 59 -1.29 56.17 -22.31
CA LEU A 59 -0.18 55.52 -21.59
C LEU A 59 -0.51 55.29 -20.12
N LEU A 60 -1.10 56.28 -19.43
CA LEU A 60 -1.46 56.19 -18.02
C LEU A 60 -2.61 55.21 -17.78
N TYR A 61 -3.59 55.14 -18.69
CA TYR A 61 -4.65 54.14 -18.69
C TYR A 61 -4.11 52.73 -18.94
N SER A 62 -3.26 52.56 -19.95
CA SER A 62 -2.56 51.30 -20.24
C SER A 62 -1.75 50.84 -19.03
N PHE A 63 -0.97 51.73 -18.41
CA PHE A 63 -0.15 51.44 -17.24
C PHE A 63 -0.98 51.09 -15.99
N MET A 64 -2.15 51.71 -15.79
CA MET A 64 -3.08 51.31 -14.74
C MET A 64 -3.68 49.93 -14.98
N MET A 65 -4.02 49.62 -16.23
CA MET A 65 -4.54 48.31 -16.63
C MET A 65 -3.46 47.24 -16.43
N GLU A 66 -2.25 47.50 -16.92
CA GLU A 66 -1.08 46.63 -16.84
C GLU A 66 -0.62 46.39 -15.40
N ARG A 67 -0.68 47.41 -14.52
CA ARG A 67 -0.36 47.25 -13.08
C ARG A 67 -1.38 46.39 -12.34
N ARG A 68 -2.68 46.48 -12.68
CA ARG A 68 -3.71 45.56 -12.18
C ARG A 68 -3.54 44.16 -12.75
N GLN A 69 -3.28 44.06 -14.05
CA GLN A 69 -3.02 42.79 -14.72
C GLN A 69 -1.83 42.08 -14.11
N TYR A 70 -0.72 42.78 -13.82
CA TYR A 70 0.44 42.22 -13.13
C TYR A 70 0.11 41.64 -11.75
N GLN A 71 -0.72 42.31 -10.95
CA GLN A 71 -1.18 41.75 -9.67
C GLN A 71 -2.02 40.49 -9.89
N SER A 72 -3.02 40.53 -10.78
CA SER A 72 -3.83 39.34 -11.06
C SER A 72 -3.03 38.19 -11.70
N TYR A 73 -1.97 38.48 -12.46
CA TYR A 73 -1.10 37.47 -13.07
C TYR A 73 -0.16 36.84 -12.05
N LEU A 74 0.25 37.59 -11.02
CA LEU A 74 1.00 37.08 -9.87
C LEU A 74 0.11 36.25 -8.94
N GLU A 75 -1.09 36.75 -8.59
CA GLU A 75 -2.09 36.00 -7.80
C GLU A 75 -2.47 34.69 -8.51
N GLN A 76 -2.78 34.74 -9.81
CA GLN A 76 -3.15 33.55 -10.58
C GLN A 76 -2.00 32.56 -10.81
N ASN A 77 -0.73 33.00 -10.79
CA ASN A 77 0.42 32.08 -10.74
C ASN A 77 0.60 31.50 -9.33
N GLN A 78 0.39 32.30 -8.28
CA GLN A 78 0.52 31.86 -6.90
C GLN A 78 -0.55 30.82 -6.54
N GLU A 79 -1.81 31.03 -6.93
CA GLU A 79 -2.89 30.04 -6.80
C GLU A 79 -2.61 28.74 -7.59
N GLN A 80 -1.99 28.85 -8.77
CA GLN A 80 -1.55 27.67 -9.53
C GLN A 80 -0.42 26.91 -8.82
N ILE A 81 0.55 27.63 -8.25
CA ILE A 81 1.64 27.01 -7.47
C ILE A 81 1.10 26.36 -6.19
N ASP A 82 0.22 27.03 -5.45
CA ASP A 82 -0.39 26.49 -4.23
C ASP A 82 -1.28 25.28 -4.53
N SER A 83 -2.04 25.29 -5.62
CA SER A 83 -2.84 24.13 -6.04
C SER A 83 -1.99 22.96 -6.56
N LEU A 84 -0.88 23.22 -7.26
CA LEU A 84 0.10 22.20 -7.62
C LEU A 84 0.83 21.65 -6.37
N GLN A 85 1.12 22.48 -5.37
CA GLN A 85 1.73 22.05 -4.11
C GLN A 85 0.74 21.25 -3.24
N GLN A 86 -0.55 21.61 -3.23
CA GLN A 86 -1.61 20.79 -2.65
C GLN A 86 -1.78 19.47 -3.40
N SER A 87 -1.73 19.47 -4.73
CA SER A 87 -1.80 18.24 -5.54
C SER A 87 -0.59 17.32 -5.29
N ALA A 88 0.64 17.86 -5.30
CA ALA A 88 1.85 17.12 -5.00
C ALA A 88 1.86 16.55 -3.57
N SER A 89 1.42 17.32 -2.57
CA SER A 89 1.30 16.83 -1.19
C SER A 89 0.13 15.87 -0.98
N ALA A 90 -0.94 15.94 -1.79
CA ALA A 90 -2.00 14.94 -1.81
C ALA A 90 -1.52 13.62 -2.44
N VAL A 91 -0.72 13.67 -3.51
CA VAL A 91 -0.06 12.48 -4.10
C VAL A 91 0.92 11.86 -3.10
N GLN A 92 1.80 12.64 -2.47
CA GLN A 92 2.71 12.13 -1.43
C GLN A 92 1.98 11.45 -0.25
N ARG A 93 0.80 11.96 0.14
CA ARG A 93 -0.04 11.30 1.16
C ARG A 93 -0.68 10.02 0.63
N LEU A 94 -1.07 9.97 -0.64
CA LEU A 94 -1.58 8.77 -1.29
C LEU A 94 -0.49 7.69 -1.37
N ASP A 95 0.73 8.06 -1.77
CA ASP A 95 1.89 7.16 -1.80
C ASP A 95 2.19 6.61 -0.40
N ALA A 96 2.20 7.47 0.62
CA ALA A 96 2.39 7.04 2.02
C ALA A 96 1.25 6.13 2.52
N LEU A 97 0.00 6.36 2.11
CA LEU A 97 -1.13 5.48 2.42
C LEU A 97 -1.05 4.14 1.68
N TYR A 98 -0.52 4.10 0.45
CA TYR A 98 -0.26 2.85 -0.26
C TYR A 98 0.88 2.06 0.38
N GLU A 99 1.95 2.72 0.81
CA GLU A 99 3.05 2.10 1.56
C GLU A 99 2.56 1.56 2.92
N GLU A 100 1.74 2.32 3.65
CA GLU A 100 1.10 1.86 4.89
C GLU A 100 0.16 0.67 4.64
N ASN A 101 -0.66 0.68 3.58
CA ASN A 101 -1.52 -0.45 3.23
C ASN A 101 -0.70 -1.69 2.86
N ALA A 102 0.38 -1.54 2.08
CA ALA A 102 1.28 -2.65 1.73
C ALA A 102 1.91 -3.26 2.99
N LYS A 103 2.41 -2.43 3.91
CA LYS A 103 2.97 -2.87 5.19
C LYS A 103 1.93 -3.48 6.13
N LEU A 104 0.67 -3.03 6.07
CA LEU A 104 -0.44 -3.66 6.80
C LEU A 104 -0.79 -5.03 6.20
N THR A 105 -0.78 -5.19 4.88
CA THR A 105 -0.99 -6.50 4.25
C THR A 105 0.14 -7.49 4.53
N GLU A 106 1.38 -7.01 4.61
CA GLU A 106 2.54 -7.81 5.05
C GLU A 106 2.36 -8.29 6.49
N GLN A 107 2.05 -7.38 7.43
CA GLN A 107 1.76 -7.76 8.83
C GLN A 107 0.57 -8.71 8.97
N VAL A 108 -0.47 -8.59 8.14
CA VAL A 108 -1.60 -9.54 8.15
C VAL A 108 -1.14 -10.92 7.68
N ALA A 109 -0.33 -11.01 6.63
CA ALA A 109 0.23 -12.28 6.17
C ALA A 109 1.15 -12.92 7.24
N ASP A 110 2.05 -12.14 7.86
CA ASP A 110 2.92 -12.61 8.95
C ASP A 110 2.12 -13.13 10.16
N LEU A 111 0.99 -12.49 10.48
CA LEU A 111 0.11 -12.90 11.56
C LEU A 111 -0.75 -14.12 11.20
N GLU A 112 -1.17 -14.25 9.94
CA GLU A 112 -1.86 -15.43 9.43
C GLU A 112 -0.93 -16.66 9.41
N GLU A 113 0.34 -16.49 9.03
CA GLU A 113 1.37 -17.56 9.10
C GLU A 113 1.63 -17.98 10.55
N GLN A 114 1.83 -17.02 11.47
CA GLN A 114 1.99 -17.33 12.91
C GLN A 114 0.76 -18.02 13.52
N LEU A 115 -0.46 -17.69 13.07
CA LEU A 115 -1.68 -18.37 13.51
C LEU A 115 -1.79 -19.78 12.94
N ALA A 116 -1.35 -20.02 11.70
CA ALA A 116 -1.28 -21.35 11.11
C ALA A 116 -0.26 -22.24 11.88
N ASP A 117 0.97 -21.76 12.07
CA ASP A 117 2.02 -22.46 12.83
C ASP A 117 1.58 -22.78 14.27
N ALA A 118 0.88 -21.86 14.94
CA ALA A 118 0.36 -22.07 16.29
C ALA A 118 -0.82 -23.07 16.32
N ASN A 119 -1.66 -23.07 15.28
CA ASN A 119 -2.77 -24.01 15.14
C ASN A 119 -2.28 -25.43 14.85
N ASP A 120 -1.28 -25.59 13.97
CA ASP A 120 -0.68 -26.89 13.66
C ASP A 120 0.02 -27.50 14.90
N GLN A 121 0.69 -26.67 15.71
CA GLN A 121 1.22 -27.09 17.01
C GLN A 121 0.11 -27.52 18.00
N LEU A 122 -1.04 -26.84 17.98
CA LEU A 122 -2.20 -27.19 18.80
C LEU A 122 -2.88 -28.49 18.34
N ASP A 123 -2.86 -28.83 17.06
CA ASP A 123 -3.46 -30.05 16.51
C ASP A 123 -2.63 -31.31 16.86
N VAL A 124 -1.30 -31.18 16.94
CA VAL A 124 -0.39 -32.25 17.37
C VAL A 124 -0.42 -32.48 18.89
N LEU A 125 -0.78 -31.47 19.69
CA LEU A 125 -0.69 -31.52 21.15
C LEU A 125 -1.58 -32.61 21.80
N PRO A 126 -2.86 -32.82 21.39
CA PRO A 126 -3.70 -33.92 21.87
C PRO A 126 -3.12 -35.32 21.61
N ASP A 127 -2.49 -35.53 20.45
CA ASP A 127 -1.86 -36.81 20.11
C ASP A 127 -0.62 -37.06 21.00
N VAL A 128 0.19 -36.03 21.24
CA VAL A 128 1.32 -36.12 22.19
C VAL A 128 0.84 -36.39 23.61
N ILE A 129 -0.22 -35.72 24.07
CA ILE A 129 -0.80 -35.93 25.40
C ILE A 129 -1.34 -37.35 25.54
N SER A 130 -2.17 -37.81 24.60
CA SER A 130 -2.76 -39.16 24.66
C SER A 130 -1.70 -40.27 24.56
N HIS A 131 -0.65 -40.07 23.74
CA HIS A 131 0.50 -40.97 23.71
C HIS A 131 1.24 -40.98 25.05
N GLN A 132 1.47 -39.81 25.67
CA GLN A 132 2.14 -39.72 26.96
C GLN A 132 1.31 -40.34 28.09
N GLU A 133 -0.02 -40.13 28.11
CA GLU A 133 -0.94 -40.77 29.05
C GLU A 133 -0.95 -42.29 28.88
N HIS A 134 -0.97 -42.80 27.65
CA HIS A 134 -0.85 -44.23 27.37
C HIS A 134 0.48 -44.80 27.86
N VAL A 135 1.61 -44.16 27.54
CA VAL A 135 2.94 -44.60 28.01
C VAL A 135 2.99 -44.59 29.54
N LEU A 136 2.48 -43.55 30.20
CA LEU A 136 2.42 -43.48 31.66
C LEU A 136 1.56 -44.61 32.25
N SER A 137 0.37 -44.85 31.71
CA SER A 137 -0.52 -45.95 32.11
C SER A 137 0.19 -47.31 32.03
N GLU A 138 0.82 -47.62 30.89
CA GLU A 138 1.53 -48.88 30.71
C GLU A 138 2.81 -48.96 31.56
N THR A 139 3.52 -47.85 31.83
CA THR A 139 4.68 -47.87 32.75
C THR A 139 4.26 -48.17 34.20
N CYS A 140 3.14 -47.62 34.67
CA CYS A 140 2.57 -47.92 35.99
C CYS A 140 2.17 -49.39 36.08
N ARG A 141 1.45 -49.90 35.06
CA ARG A 141 1.07 -51.31 34.97
C ARG A 141 2.29 -52.22 34.95
N ALA A 142 3.32 -51.90 34.16
CA ALA A 142 4.56 -52.66 34.08
C ALA A 142 5.28 -52.71 35.44
N LEU A 143 5.35 -51.58 36.16
CA LEU A 143 5.90 -51.52 37.51
C LEU A 143 5.10 -52.38 38.50
N ASP A 144 3.77 -52.33 38.46
CA ASP A 144 2.91 -53.14 39.34
C ASP A 144 3.08 -54.66 39.11
N HIS A 145 3.19 -55.10 37.85
CA HIS A 145 3.51 -56.50 37.54
C HIS A 145 4.96 -56.86 37.93
N PHE A 146 5.93 -55.96 37.71
CA PHE A 146 7.32 -56.16 38.15
C PHE A 146 7.45 -56.38 39.67
N TRP A 147 6.77 -55.56 40.49
CA TRP A 147 6.79 -55.73 41.95
C TRP A 147 6.19 -57.07 42.38
N GLN A 148 5.15 -57.56 41.70
CA GLN A 148 4.59 -58.89 41.96
C GLN A 148 5.59 -60.01 41.61
N ILE A 149 6.37 -59.85 40.54
CA ILE A 149 7.41 -60.79 40.13
C ILE A 149 8.58 -60.83 41.13
N ASP A 150 9.13 -59.68 41.55
CA ASP A 150 10.22 -59.62 42.55
C ASP A 150 9.73 -60.14 43.92
N GLU A 151 8.51 -59.81 44.36
CA GLU A 151 7.94 -60.35 45.59
C GLU A 151 7.76 -61.88 45.52
N ALA A 152 7.28 -62.40 44.39
CA ALA A 152 7.16 -63.84 44.18
C ALA A 152 8.52 -64.54 44.18
N TYR A 153 9.54 -63.91 43.57
CA TYR A 153 10.90 -64.45 43.46
C TYR A 153 11.60 -64.48 44.82
N VAL A 154 11.56 -63.38 45.57
CA VAL A 154 12.10 -63.29 46.94
C VAL A 154 11.40 -64.27 47.89
N ARG A 155 10.12 -64.58 47.66
CA ARG A 155 9.37 -65.62 48.41
C ARG A 155 9.58 -67.05 47.88
N GLY A 156 10.45 -67.25 46.88
CA GLY A 156 10.77 -68.57 46.30
C GLY A 156 9.64 -69.23 45.50
N ARG A 157 8.61 -68.48 45.08
CA ARG A 157 7.44 -68.98 44.35
C ARG A 157 7.68 -69.01 42.83
N TYR A 158 8.73 -69.70 42.42
CA TYR A 158 9.27 -69.67 41.06
C TYR A 158 8.28 -70.09 39.95
N SER A 159 7.29 -70.93 40.23
CA SER A 159 6.23 -71.26 39.26
C SER A 159 5.36 -70.04 38.93
N LEU A 160 4.94 -69.31 39.96
CA LEU A 160 4.13 -68.10 39.85
C LEU A 160 4.96 -66.95 39.25
N CYS A 161 6.27 -66.87 39.50
CA CYS A 161 7.16 -65.96 38.76
C CYS A 161 7.12 -66.22 37.25
N ARG A 162 7.23 -67.49 36.82
CA ARG A 162 7.21 -67.83 35.38
C ARG A 162 5.88 -67.52 34.71
N GLU A 163 4.76 -67.72 35.42
CA GLU A 163 3.42 -67.34 34.95
C GLU A 163 3.30 -65.82 34.77
N LEU A 164 3.68 -65.02 35.78
CA LEU A 164 3.68 -63.54 35.69
C LEU A 164 4.67 -62.99 34.64
N ILE A 165 5.82 -63.65 34.44
CA ILE A 165 6.75 -63.30 33.37
C ILE A 165 6.10 -63.54 32.00
N GLN A 166 5.42 -64.68 31.80
CA GLN A 166 4.71 -64.96 30.56
C GLN A 166 3.57 -63.96 30.31
N GLU A 167 2.90 -63.49 31.35
CA GLU A 167 1.90 -62.41 31.24
C GLU A 167 2.53 -61.07 30.81
N MET A 168 3.71 -60.71 31.31
CA MET A 168 4.43 -59.50 30.87
C MET A 168 5.04 -59.60 29.46
N GLU A 169 5.34 -60.81 28.99
CA GLU A 169 5.82 -61.07 27.63
C GLU A 169 4.69 -61.33 26.62
N ALA A 170 3.46 -61.54 27.10
CA ALA A 170 2.29 -61.75 26.25
C ALA A 170 1.98 -60.46 25.47
N THR A 171 2.33 -60.46 24.19
CA THR A 171 1.94 -59.43 23.23
C THR A 171 0.52 -59.67 22.75
N GLU A 172 -0.46 -59.40 23.62
CA GLU A 172 -1.85 -59.37 23.21
C GLU A 172 -2.03 -58.35 22.06
N ASN A 173 -2.69 -58.78 20.99
CA ASN A 173 -3.11 -57.95 19.85
C ASN A 173 -1.99 -57.16 19.13
N GLY A 174 -0.72 -57.60 19.22
CA GLY A 174 0.40 -56.96 18.52
C GLY A 174 0.89 -55.66 19.15
N GLN A 175 0.46 -55.37 20.38
CA GLN A 175 1.02 -54.29 21.20
C GLN A 175 2.43 -54.66 21.68
N THR A 176 3.25 -53.66 22.01
CA THR A 176 4.57 -53.85 22.64
C THR A 176 4.42 -54.59 23.98
N PRO A 177 5.28 -55.57 24.30
CA PRO A 177 5.16 -56.35 25.53
C PRO A 177 5.37 -55.44 26.74
N LEU A 178 4.66 -55.72 27.83
CA LEU A 178 4.60 -54.85 29.00
C LEU A 178 5.99 -54.57 29.62
N LYS A 179 6.92 -55.54 29.52
CA LYS A 179 8.31 -55.38 29.95
C LYS A 179 9.06 -54.21 29.29
N ASP A 180 8.70 -53.81 28.07
CA ASP A 180 9.41 -52.73 27.35
C ASP A 180 9.09 -51.34 27.90
N TYR A 181 7.98 -51.20 28.64
CA TYR A 181 7.58 -50.00 29.37
C TYR A 181 8.24 -49.88 30.76
N LEU A 182 9.05 -50.85 31.19
CA LEU A 182 9.79 -50.74 32.45
C LEU A 182 10.88 -49.65 32.36
N PRO A 183 11.07 -48.83 33.41
CA PRO A 183 12.19 -47.91 33.49
C PRO A 183 13.54 -48.64 33.40
N LYS A 184 14.37 -48.20 32.45
CA LYS A 184 15.72 -48.74 32.16
C LYS A 184 16.84 -47.95 32.85
N GLU A 185 16.50 -46.83 33.49
CA GLU A 185 17.44 -45.99 34.22
C GLU A 185 17.26 -46.15 35.73
N SER A 186 18.38 -46.15 36.46
CA SER A 186 18.40 -46.14 37.93
C SER A 186 18.69 -44.73 38.42
N THR A 187 17.67 -44.01 38.86
CA THR A 187 17.76 -42.60 39.30
C THR A 187 18.44 -42.41 40.66
N THR A 188 18.85 -43.51 41.32
CA THR A 188 19.32 -43.48 42.72
C THR A 188 20.84 -43.55 42.88
N ASP A 189 21.61 -43.60 41.78
CA ASP A 189 23.09 -43.54 41.69
C ASP A 189 23.85 -44.34 42.78
N ASN A 190 23.30 -45.51 43.12
CA ASN A 190 23.75 -46.36 44.23
C ASN A 190 24.21 -47.74 43.74
N GLY A 191 24.43 -47.88 42.42
CA GLY A 191 24.78 -49.15 41.79
C GLY A 191 23.67 -50.22 41.81
N ARG A 192 22.44 -49.89 42.19
CA ARG A 192 21.30 -50.80 42.03
C ARG A 192 20.81 -50.82 40.58
N PHE A 193 20.53 -52.03 40.12
CA PHE A 193 19.78 -52.33 38.90
C PHE A 193 18.54 -51.44 38.74
N SER A 194 18.25 -51.02 37.51
CA SER A 194 16.95 -50.44 37.18
C SER A 194 15.83 -51.51 37.34
N PRO A 195 14.54 -51.13 37.41
CA PRO A 195 13.45 -52.09 37.40
C PRO A 195 13.53 -53.08 36.22
N TYR A 196 13.92 -52.60 35.04
CA TYR A 196 14.15 -53.44 33.86
C TYR A 196 15.34 -54.41 34.04
N ASP A 197 16.50 -53.94 34.52
CA ASP A 197 17.67 -54.82 34.72
C ASP A 197 17.40 -55.88 35.79
N ARG A 198 16.66 -55.51 36.85
CA ARG A 198 16.25 -56.43 37.92
C ARG A 198 15.26 -57.47 37.41
N TYR A 199 14.35 -57.10 36.51
CA TYR A 199 13.47 -58.04 35.82
C TYR A 199 14.29 -59.03 34.97
N LEU A 200 15.30 -58.56 34.22
CA LEU A 200 16.19 -59.42 33.44
C LEU A 200 16.99 -60.39 34.33
N GLU A 201 17.53 -59.95 35.46
CA GLU A 201 18.21 -60.82 36.43
C GLU A 201 17.31 -61.98 36.89
N ILE A 202 16.04 -61.69 37.19
CA ILE A 202 15.05 -62.70 37.60
C ILE A 202 14.68 -63.61 36.43
N TYR A 203 14.58 -63.07 35.21
CA TYR A 203 14.31 -63.84 34.00
C TYR A 203 15.43 -64.85 33.70
N GLU A 204 16.69 -64.39 33.66
CA GLU A 204 17.89 -65.22 33.44
C GLU A 204 18.13 -66.25 34.57
N ALA A 205 17.67 -65.98 35.79
CA ALA A 205 17.71 -66.94 36.89
C ALA A 205 16.64 -68.05 36.78
N LEU A 206 15.62 -67.87 35.95
CA LEU A 206 14.45 -68.75 35.86
C LEU A 206 14.33 -69.53 34.54
N TYR A 207 15.06 -69.14 33.49
CA TYR A 207 15.02 -69.73 32.15
C TYR A 207 16.41 -70.12 31.65
#